data_AF-A0A165QDM3-F1
#
_entry.id   AF-A0A165QDM3-F1
#
_cell.length_a   1.000
_cell.length_b   1.000
_cell.length_c   1.000
_cell.angle_alpha   90.00
_cell.angle_beta   90.00
_cell.angle_gamma   90.00
#
_symmetry.space_group_name_H-M   'P 1'
#
loop_
_entity.id
_entity.type
_entity.pdbx_description
1 polymer ?
#
loop_
_entity_poly.entity_id
_entity_poly.type
_entity_poly.pdbx_seq_one_letter_code
_entity_poly.pdbx_strand_id
1 'polypeptide(L)'
;MVIVIGAMFFYGTFPITSISRMMYAFARDGGIPGHTFFHKVNPKRKSPVRTVWLACTLSFILGSSVAFSAATSIATTGLYISYGIPIALRVAYAGQFVRGPFHLGMLSVPVATAAVVWIAFITISFVLPQENPVGSQTLNYVVVAVGIVVMCSLGSWILSARKWFMDPVKQIIAEEMGVGTMDPAVQVAVEHPDKVSNEKESG
;
A
#
# COMPACT_ATOMS: atom_id res chain seq x y z
N MET A 1 11.20 34.46 5.24
CA MET A 1 11.45 33.50 6.34
C MET A 1 10.17 32.89 6.91
N VAL A 2 9.16 33.69 7.28
CA VAL A 2 7.86 33.17 7.80
C VAL A 2 7.16 32.19 6.84
N ILE A 3 7.15 32.48 5.53
CA ILE A 3 6.57 31.59 4.51
C ILE A 3 7.26 30.22 4.48
N VAL A 4 8.59 30.19 4.58
CA VAL A 4 9.39 28.95 4.56
C VAL A 4 9.13 28.12 5.81
N ILE A 5 9.08 28.76 6.98
CA ILE A 5 8.76 28.09 8.25
C ILE A 5 7.36 27.48 8.20
N GLY A 6 6.38 28.24 7.69
CA GLY A 6 5.03 27.74 7.49
C GLY A 6 5.00 26.53 6.54
N ALA A 7 5.66 26.62 5.39
CA ALA A 7 5.72 25.53 4.41
C ALA A 7 6.34 24.25 4.99
N MET A 8 7.44 24.36 5.75
CA MET A 8 8.10 23.21 6.38
C MET A 8 7.22 22.54 7.44
N PHE A 9 6.49 23.34 8.23
CA PHE A 9 5.55 22.82 9.22
C PHE A 9 4.41 22.01 8.57
N PHE A 10 3.83 22.55 7.49
CA PHE A 10 2.79 21.84 6.74
C PHE A 10 3.33 20.58 6.06
N TYR A 11 4.50 20.66 5.44
CA TYR A 11 5.14 19.52 4.78
C TYR A 11 5.37 18.34 5.74
N GLY A 12 5.73 18.58 7.00
CA GLY A 12 5.88 17.50 7.99
C GLY A 12 4.55 16.91 8.49
N THR A 13 3.52 17.75 8.67
CA THR A 13 2.25 17.32 9.29
C THR A 13 1.32 16.56 8.33
N PHE A 14 1.33 16.89 7.04
CA PHE A 14 0.54 16.20 6.01
C PHE A 14 0.85 14.69 5.87
N PRO A 15 2.11 14.24 5.65
CA PRO A 15 2.42 12.83 5.47
C PRO A 15 2.16 12.02 6.74
N ILE A 16 2.40 12.58 7.93
CA ILE A 16 2.09 11.92 9.21
C ILE A 16 0.58 11.64 9.33
N THR A 17 -0.25 12.59 8.87
CA THR A 17 -1.70 12.39 8.85
C THR A 17 -2.09 11.29 7.86
N SER A 18 -1.52 11.29 6.66
CA SER A 18 -1.80 10.27 5.63
C SER A 18 -1.37 8.87 6.07
N ILE A 19 -0.12 8.72 6.54
CA ILE A 19 0.43 7.41 6.92
C ILE A 19 -0.32 6.79 8.09
N SER A 20 -0.80 7.61 9.03
CA SER A 20 -1.58 7.13 10.17
C SER A 20 -2.91 6.49 9.75
N ARG A 21 -3.58 7.04 8.71
CA ARG A 21 -4.81 6.48 8.15
C ARG A 21 -4.53 5.20 7.38
N MET A 22 -3.43 5.17 6.62
CA MET A 22 -3.04 3.99 5.83
C MET A 22 -2.65 2.82 6.74
N MET A 23 -1.82 3.06 7.77
CA MET A 23 -1.49 2.03 8.77
C MET A 23 -2.71 1.61 9.61
N TYR A 24 -3.66 2.51 9.89
CA TYR A 24 -4.91 2.12 10.54
C TYR A 24 -5.74 1.16 9.68
N ALA A 25 -5.85 1.41 8.37
CA ALA A 25 -6.49 0.49 7.45
C ALA A 25 -5.78 -0.88 7.44
N PHE A 26 -4.44 -0.90 7.35
CA PHE A 26 -3.68 -2.14 7.47
C PHE A 26 -3.85 -2.84 8.83
N ALA A 27 -3.98 -2.09 9.92
CA ALA A 27 -4.26 -2.65 11.26
C ALA A 27 -5.67 -3.23 11.37
N ARG A 28 -6.67 -2.60 10.76
CA ARG A 28 -8.03 -3.12 10.67
C ARG A 28 -8.07 -4.42 9.86
N ASP A 29 -7.30 -4.48 8.79
CA ASP A 29 -7.26 -5.61 7.87
C ASP A 29 -6.27 -6.71 8.34
N GLY A 30 -5.76 -6.62 9.58
CA GLY A 30 -4.87 -7.63 10.18
C GLY A 30 -3.43 -7.68 9.63
N GLY A 31 -3.05 -6.71 8.80
CA GLY A 31 -1.79 -6.68 8.04
C GLY A 31 -0.53 -6.29 8.82
N ILE A 32 -0.62 -6.01 10.12
CA ILE A 32 0.55 -5.67 10.96
C ILE A 32 0.64 -6.57 12.21
N PRO A 33 1.86 -6.94 12.64
CA PRO A 33 2.04 -7.65 13.89
C PRO A 33 1.53 -6.80 15.06
N GLY A 34 0.65 -7.37 15.90
CA GLY A 34 -0.01 -6.62 16.98
C GLY A 34 -1.22 -5.77 16.52
N HIS A 35 -1.84 -6.09 15.39
CA HIS A 35 -3.01 -5.40 14.82
C HIS A 35 -4.11 -5.08 15.86
N THR A 36 -4.36 -5.97 16.83
CA THR A 36 -5.35 -5.77 17.91
C THR A 36 -5.08 -4.54 18.77
N PHE A 37 -3.81 -4.14 18.93
CA PHE A 37 -3.42 -2.94 19.69
C PHE A 37 -3.45 -1.67 18.84
N PHE A 38 -3.08 -1.75 17.57
CA PHE A 38 -2.97 -0.60 16.65
C PHE A 38 -4.27 -0.24 15.93
N HIS A 39 -5.24 -1.15 15.83
CA HIS A 39 -6.58 -0.85 15.27
C HIS A 39 -7.46 -0.01 16.22
N LYS A 40 -7.04 0.25 17.47
CA LYS A 40 -7.86 1.03 18.40
C LYS A 40 -7.75 2.53 18.10
N VAL A 41 -8.85 3.12 17.64
CA VAL A 41 -9.01 4.57 17.46
C VAL A 41 -9.37 5.22 18.80
N ASN A 42 -8.76 6.37 19.11
CA ASN A 42 -9.12 7.11 20.31
C ASN A 42 -10.50 7.80 20.11
N PRO A 43 -11.52 7.52 20.95
CA PRO A 43 -12.88 8.02 20.77
C PRO A 43 -13.01 9.55 20.84
N LYS A 44 -12.13 10.25 21.57
CA LYS A 44 -12.19 11.72 21.70
C LYS A 44 -11.58 12.46 20.50
N ARG A 45 -10.57 11.89 19.86
CA ARG A 45 -9.80 12.55 18.78
C ARG A 45 -10.07 11.96 17.40
N LYS A 46 -10.84 10.85 17.33
CA LYS A 46 -11.14 10.06 16.11
C LYS A 46 -9.89 9.74 15.26
N SER A 47 -8.71 9.74 15.87
CA SER A 47 -7.42 9.62 15.19
C SER A 47 -6.60 8.48 15.80
N PRO A 48 -5.91 7.66 14.97
CA PRO A 48 -5.10 6.54 15.42
C PRO A 48 -3.74 7.02 15.99
N VAL A 49 -3.76 7.55 17.21
CA VAL A 49 -2.57 8.14 17.88
C VAL A 49 -1.43 7.13 18.08
N ARG A 50 -1.75 5.85 18.29
CA ARG A 50 -0.75 4.77 18.50
C ARG A 50 0.11 4.53 17.26
N THR A 51 -0.55 4.62 16.11
CA THR A 51 0.03 4.45 14.78
C THR A 51 0.97 5.61 14.44
N VAL A 52 0.61 6.83 14.85
CA VAL A 52 1.47 8.02 14.74
C VAL A 52 2.75 7.84 15.55
N TRP A 53 2.65 7.37 16.79
CA TRP A 53 3.84 7.13 17.63
C TRP A 53 4.78 6.08 17.03
N LEU A 54 4.24 5.01 16.41
CA LEU A 54 5.08 4.02 15.73
C LEU A 54 5.83 4.61 14.53
N ALA A 55 5.19 5.48 13.75
CA ALA A 55 5.84 6.18 12.64
C ALA A 55 6.93 7.15 13.13
N CYS A 56 6.68 7.86 14.24
CA CYS A 56 7.66 8.78 14.85
C CYS A 56 8.88 8.04 15.42
N THR A 57 8.67 6.93 16.14
CA THR A 57 9.79 6.16 16.72
C THR A 57 10.67 5.55 15.63
N LEU A 58 10.05 5.02 14.57
CA LEU A 58 10.80 4.47 13.43
C LEU A 58 11.62 5.55 12.71
N SER A 59 11.05 6.75 12.55
CA SER A 59 11.74 7.89 11.94
C SER A 59 12.93 8.37 12.79
N PHE A 60 12.82 8.33 14.12
CA PHE A 60 13.87 8.76 15.03
C PHE A 60 15.11 7.84 15.00
N ILE A 61 14.92 6.55 14.72
CA ILE A 61 16.00 5.54 14.66
C ILE A 61 16.92 5.78 13.45
N LEU A 62 16.42 6.42 12.38
CA LEU A 62 17.16 6.65 11.13
C LEU A 62 18.06 7.91 11.15
N GLY A 63 18.34 8.49 12.32
CA GLY A 63 18.92 9.83 12.51
C GLY A 63 20.34 10.10 11.99
N SER A 64 20.94 9.24 11.16
CA SER A 64 22.21 9.53 10.49
C SER A 64 21.99 10.07 9.07
N SER A 65 22.86 10.97 8.61
CA SER A 65 22.78 11.57 7.27
C SER A 65 22.85 10.53 6.13
N VAL A 66 23.67 9.49 6.35
CA VAL A 66 23.79 8.34 5.44
C VAL A 66 22.50 7.52 5.43
N ALA A 67 21.95 7.20 6.60
CA ALA A 67 20.70 6.46 6.70
C ALA A 67 19.51 7.23 6.12
N PHE A 68 19.46 8.56 6.31
CA PHE A 68 18.43 9.41 5.73
C PHE A 68 18.47 9.37 4.19
N SER A 69 19.65 9.58 3.59
CA SER A 69 19.80 9.59 2.13
C SER A 69 19.47 8.22 1.50
N ALA A 70 19.88 7.13 2.18
CA ALA A 70 19.49 5.78 1.79
C ALA A 70 17.98 5.56 1.92
N ALA A 71 17.38 5.94 3.06
CA ALA A 71 15.94 5.79 3.31
C ALA A 71 15.08 6.57 2.32
N THR A 72 15.46 7.79 1.95
CA THR A 72 14.77 8.58 0.91
C THR A 72 14.82 7.87 -0.44
N SER A 73 15.97 7.35 -0.84
CA SER A 73 16.12 6.64 -2.11
C SER A 73 15.28 5.37 -2.16
N ILE A 74 15.22 4.63 -1.04
CA ILE A 74 14.40 3.44 -0.87
C ILE A 74 12.91 3.80 -0.93
N ALA A 75 12.49 4.86 -0.23
CA ALA A 75 11.10 5.32 -0.21
C ALA A 75 10.63 5.76 -1.61
N THR A 76 11.45 6.53 -2.32
CA THR A 76 11.16 6.96 -3.69
C THR A 76 11.07 5.78 -4.66
N THR A 77 12.00 4.84 -4.57
CA THR A 77 11.97 3.64 -5.43
C THR A 77 10.76 2.77 -5.14
N GLY A 78 10.43 2.55 -3.86
CA GLY A 78 9.23 1.82 -3.44
C GLY A 78 7.95 2.48 -3.92
N LEU A 79 7.88 3.82 -3.89
CA LEU A 79 6.75 4.58 -4.42
C LEU A 79 6.58 4.36 -5.93
N TYR A 80 7.67 4.43 -6.70
CA TYR A 80 7.63 4.19 -8.15
C TYR A 80 7.18 2.77 -8.48
N ILE A 81 7.70 1.75 -7.77
CA ILE A 81 7.28 0.36 -7.96
C ILE A 81 5.78 0.20 -7.61
N SER A 82 5.33 0.79 -6.50
CA SER A 82 3.94 0.74 -6.05
C SER A 82 2.97 1.34 -7.08
N TYR A 83 3.34 2.45 -7.73
CA TYR A 83 2.56 3.01 -8.84
C TYR A 83 2.73 2.23 -10.15
N GLY A 84 3.91 1.66 -10.38
CA GLY A 84 4.20 0.88 -11.59
C GLY A 84 3.34 -0.38 -11.70
N ILE A 85 3.10 -1.09 -10.59
CA ILE A 85 2.31 -2.33 -10.58
C ILE A 85 0.89 -2.15 -11.16
N PRO A 86 0.02 -1.26 -10.65
CA PRO A 86 -1.33 -1.10 -11.17
C PRO A 86 -1.34 -0.54 -12.60
N ILE A 87 -0.37 0.30 -12.98
CA ILE A 87 -0.27 0.82 -14.36
C ILE A 87 0.14 -0.30 -15.31
N ALA A 88 1.11 -1.14 -14.93
CA ALA A 88 1.50 -2.30 -15.73
C ALA A 88 0.33 -3.30 -15.85
N LEU A 89 -0.42 -3.54 -14.77
CA LEU A 89 -1.59 -4.40 -14.79
C LEU A 89 -2.69 -3.83 -15.70
N ARG A 90 -2.87 -2.50 -15.70
CA ARG A 90 -3.80 -1.80 -16.60
C ARG A 90 -3.42 -1.97 -18.07
N VAL A 91 -2.13 -2.00 -18.40
CA VAL A 91 -1.63 -2.25 -19.78
C VAL A 91 -1.77 -3.74 -20.14
N ALA A 92 -1.38 -4.64 -19.25
CA ALA A 92 -1.41 -6.09 -19.48
C ALA A 92 -2.84 -6.63 -19.66
N TYR A 93 -3.81 -6.12 -18.89
CA TYR A 93 -5.22 -6.53 -18.94
C TYR A 93 -6.12 -5.47 -19.59
N ALA A 94 -5.59 -4.68 -20.53
CA ALA A 94 -6.32 -3.60 -21.19
C ALA A 94 -7.65 -4.05 -21.85
N GLY A 95 -7.75 -5.31 -22.27
CA GLY A 95 -8.96 -5.89 -22.87
C GLY A 95 -10.05 -6.32 -21.88
N GLN A 96 -9.73 -6.54 -20.59
CA GLN A 96 -10.68 -6.95 -19.55
C GLN A 96 -11.05 -5.80 -18.59
N PHE A 97 -10.47 -4.61 -18.81
CA PHE A 97 -10.66 -3.48 -17.92
C PHE A 97 -12.00 -2.78 -18.17
N VAL A 98 -12.90 -2.81 -17.17
CA VAL A 98 -14.18 -2.07 -17.20
C VAL A 98 -13.90 -0.56 -17.11
N ARG A 99 -14.29 0.19 -18.14
CA ARG A 99 -14.03 1.63 -18.23
C ARG A 99 -14.80 2.39 -17.14
N GLY A 100 -14.08 3.16 -16.33
CA GLY A 100 -14.69 4.09 -15.37
C GLY A 100 -15.29 5.33 -16.06
N PRO A 101 -16.07 6.15 -15.31
CA PRO A 101 -16.75 7.34 -15.84
C PRO A 101 -15.80 8.40 -16.40
N PHE A 102 -14.53 8.39 -15.97
CA PHE A 102 -13.46 9.16 -16.60
C PHE A 102 -12.51 8.22 -17.35
N HIS A 103 -12.37 8.43 -18.66
CA HIS A 103 -11.45 7.65 -19.48
C HIS A 103 -10.73 8.54 -20.51
N LEU A 104 -9.43 8.29 -20.71
CA LEU A 104 -8.61 8.93 -21.74
C LEU A 104 -8.84 8.34 -23.14
N GLY A 105 -9.86 7.48 -23.31
CA GLY A 105 -10.21 6.85 -24.58
C GLY A 105 -9.03 6.05 -25.14
N MET A 106 -8.73 6.25 -26.43
CA MET A 106 -7.66 5.56 -27.15
C MET A 106 -6.26 5.92 -26.64
N LEU A 107 -6.09 7.09 -26.03
CA LEU A 107 -4.79 7.54 -25.51
C LEU A 107 -4.43 6.88 -24.17
N SER A 108 -5.36 6.14 -23.55
CA SER A 108 -5.10 5.50 -22.26
C SER A 108 -3.98 4.44 -22.30
N VAL A 109 -3.89 3.66 -23.38
CA VAL A 109 -2.89 2.58 -23.52
C VAL A 109 -1.49 3.12 -23.86
N PRO A 110 -1.32 4.04 -24.83
CA PRO A 110 -0.01 4.63 -25.11
C PRO A 110 0.57 5.38 -23.90
N VAL A 111 -0.26 6.18 -23.22
CA VAL A 111 0.18 6.94 -22.04
C VAL A 111 0.57 6.02 -20.89
N ALA A 112 -0.21 4.97 -20.63
CA ALA A 112 0.12 3.99 -19.60
C ALA A 112 1.41 3.21 -19.95
N THR A 113 1.62 2.86 -21.22
CA THR A 113 2.85 2.20 -21.67
C THR A 113 4.07 3.11 -21.51
N ALA A 114 3.95 4.38 -21.92
CA ALA A 114 5.01 5.38 -21.72
C ALA A 114 5.33 5.56 -20.23
N ALA A 115 4.32 5.58 -19.37
CA ALA A 115 4.51 5.67 -17.91
C ALA A 115 5.23 4.44 -17.35
N VAL A 116 4.90 3.22 -17.78
CA VAL A 116 5.60 1.99 -17.34
C VAL A 116 7.07 2.00 -17.77
N VAL A 117 7.35 2.37 -19.03
CA VAL A 117 8.72 2.48 -19.54
C VAL A 117 9.51 3.53 -18.76
N TRP A 118 8.89 4.68 -18.47
CA TRP A 118 9.50 5.74 -17.68
C TRP A 118 9.80 5.30 -16.24
N ILE A 119 8.85 4.62 -15.60
CA ILE A 119 9.04 4.07 -14.25
C ILE A 119 10.19 3.07 -14.24
N ALA A 120 10.26 2.17 -15.22
CA ALA A 120 11.37 1.21 -15.34
C ALA A 120 12.72 1.91 -15.50
N PHE A 121 12.79 2.94 -16.35
CA PHE A 121 13.99 3.75 -16.56
C PHE A 121 14.45 4.45 -15.27
N ILE A 122 13.53 5.09 -14.55
CA ILE A 122 13.83 5.77 -13.28
C ILE A 122 14.25 4.76 -12.21
N THR A 123 13.58 3.62 -12.07
CA THR A 123 13.96 2.58 -11.10
C THR A 123 15.39 2.08 -11.34
N ILE A 124 15.79 1.84 -12.60
CA ILE A 124 17.16 1.44 -12.94
C ILE A 124 18.15 2.57 -12.58
N SER A 125 17.78 3.82 -12.88
CA SER A 125 18.63 4.98 -12.57
C SER A 125 18.85 5.17 -11.07
N PHE A 126 17.83 4.89 -10.24
CA PHE A 126 17.94 4.93 -8.77
C PHE A 126 18.70 3.76 -8.16
N VAL A 127 18.92 2.67 -8.91
CA VAL A 127 19.74 1.53 -8.48
C VAL A 127 21.22 1.77 -8.75
N LEU A 128 21.56 2.63 -9.71
CA LEU A 128 22.95 2.95 -10.03
C LEU A 128 23.59 3.81 -8.91
N PRO A 129 24.88 3.58 -8.59
CA PRO A 129 25.61 4.39 -7.61
C PRO A 129 25.78 5.82 -8.13
N GLN A 130 25.49 6.81 -7.29
CA GLN A 130 25.55 8.24 -7.66
C GLN A 130 26.98 8.83 -7.56
N GLU A 131 27.89 8.14 -6.89
CA GLU A 131 29.25 8.62 -6.59
C GLU A 131 30.29 7.55 -6.88
N ASN A 132 31.47 7.95 -7.36
CA ASN A 132 32.63 7.08 -7.61
C ASN A 132 33.87 7.76 -7.00
N PRO A 133 34.60 7.15 -6.03
CA PRO A 133 34.58 5.74 -5.63
C PRO A 133 33.45 5.36 -4.66
N VAL A 134 32.92 4.13 -4.86
CA VAL A 134 31.92 3.53 -3.97
C VAL A 134 32.59 2.93 -2.73
N GLY A 135 32.27 3.48 -1.55
CA GLY A 135 32.64 2.92 -0.25
C GLY A 135 31.40 2.39 0.49
N SER A 136 31.58 1.71 1.62
CA SER A 136 30.47 1.19 2.44
C SER A 136 29.48 2.26 2.91
N GLN A 137 29.90 3.53 2.92
CA GLN A 137 29.10 4.69 3.30
C GLN A 137 28.42 5.40 2.12
N THR A 138 28.79 5.10 0.87
CA THR A 138 28.22 5.70 -0.35
C THR A 138 27.47 4.69 -1.23
N LEU A 139 27.50 3.40 -0.86
CA LEU A 139 26.72 2.37 -1.53
C LEU A 139 25.21 2.66 -1.44
N ASN A 140 24.56 2.61 -2.59
CA ASN A 140 23.12 2.75 -2.67
C ASN A 140 22.44 1.43 -2.25
N TYR A 141 21.89 1.40 -1.04
CA TYR A 141 21.23 0.23 -0.46
C TYR A 141 19.82 -0.05 -1.03
N VAL A 142 19.39 0.66 -2.07
CA VAL A 142 18.06 0.51 -2.68
C VAL A 142 17.77 -0.92 -3.13
N VAL A 143 18.72 -1.59 -3.80
CA VAL A 143 18.51 -2.96 -4.30
C VAL A 143 18.22 -3.94 -3.16
N VAL A 144 18.99 -3.84 -2.08
CA VAL A 144 18.84 -4.71 -0.91
C VAL A 144 17.50 -4.45 -0.24
N ALA A 145 17.13 -3.18 -0.06
CA ALA A 145 15.86 -2.82 0.54
C ALA A 145 14.65 -3.25 -0.31
N VAL A 146 14.70 -3.06 -1.64
CA VAL A 146 13.65 -3.53 -2.55
C VAL A 146 13.53 -5.06 -2.48
N GLY A 147 14.66 -5.78 -2.46
CA GLY A 147 14.68 -7.24 -2.29
C GLY A 147 14.03 -7.69 -0.99
N ILE A 148 14.33 -7.03 0.14
CA ILE A 148 13.71 -7.31 1.44
C ILE A 148 12.20 -7.04 1.38
N VAL A 149 11.78 -5.90 0.82
CA VAL A 149 10.35 -5.54 0.74
C VAL A 149 9.58 -6.55 -0.11
N VAL A 150 10.13 -6.96 -1.26
CA VAL A 150 9.52 -7.99 -2.11
C VAL A 150 9.46 -9.33 -1.39
N MET A 151 10.53 -9.75 -0.72
CA MET A 151 10.51 -10.98 0.09
C MET A 151 9.51 -10.92 1.24
N CYS A 152 9.43 -9.82 1.97
CA CYS A 152 8.47 -9.65 3.06
C CYS A 152 7.03 -9.62 2.53
N SER A 153 6.78 -9.02 1.37
CA SER A 153 5.47 -8.99 0.74
C SER A 153 5.06 -10.37 0.22
N LEU A 154 5.95 -11.09 -0.46
CA LEU A 154 5.67 -12.45 -0.92
C LEU A 154 5.55 -13.43 0.25
N GLY A 155 6.39 -13.27 1.27
CA GLY A 155 6.35 -14.06 2.50
C GLY A 155 5.06 -13.84 3.26
N SER A 156 4.64 -12.58 3.47
CA SER A 156 3.35 -12.28 4.11
C SER A 156 2.18 -12.78 3.27
N TRP A 157 2.27 -12.71 1.94
CA TRP A 157 1.27 -13.27 1.04
C TRP A 157 1.13 -14.79 1.19
N ILE A 158 2.24 -15.52 1.11
CA ILE A 158 2.25 -17.00 1.17
C ILE A 158 1.85 -17.51 2.55
N LEU A 159 2.39 -16.92 3.62
CA LEU A 159 2.16 -17.41 4.98
C LEU A 159 0.73 -17.14 5.47
N SER A 160 0.16 -16.03 5.00
CA SER A 160 -0.79 -15.29 5.81
C SER A 160 -1.88 -14.66 4.93
N ALA A 161 -1.54 -13.72 4.06
CA ALA A 161 -2.54 -12.95 3.31
C ALA A 161 -3.42 -13.82 2.40
N ARG A 162 -2.88 -14.88 1.77
CA ARG A 162 -3.71 -15.83 0.99
C ARG A 162 -4.87 -16.46 1.78
N LYS A 163 -4.82 -16.49 3.11
CA LYS A 163 -5.82 -17.14 3.96
C LYS A 163 -6.94 -16.21 4.43
N TRP A 164 -6.72 -14.90 4.47
CA TRP A 164 -7.71 -13.92 4.96
C TRP A 164 -8.07 -12.84 3.94
N PHE A 165 -7.27 -12.66 2.88
CA PHE A 165 -7.52 -11.63 1.89
C PHE A 165 -8.66 -12.08 0.98
N MET A 166 -9.86 -11.64 1.32
CA MET A 166 -11.09 -11.87 0.55
C MET A 166 -11.01 -11.14 -0.80
N ASP A 167 -11.54 -11.76 -1.85
CA ASP A 167 -11.58 -11.14 -3.16
C ASP A 167 -12.32 -9.79 -3.09
N PRO A 168 -11.83 -8.72 -3.77
CA PRO A 168 -12.45 -7.41 -3.75
C PRO A 168 -13.93 -7.43 -4.14
N VAL A 169 -14.31 -8.34 -5.04
CA VAL A 169 -15.71 -8.55 -5.47
C VAL A 169 -16.56 -9.11 -4.32
N LYS A 170 -16.02 -10.05 -3.54
CA LYS A 170 -16.70 -10.61 -2.37
C LYS A 170 -16.86 -9.59 -1.26
N GLN A 171 -15.89 -8.68 -1.11
CA GLN A 171 -15.96 -7.59 -0.14
C GLN A 171 -17.06 -6.58 -0.48
N ILE A 172 -17.18 -6.18 -1.76
CA ILE A 172 -18.23 -5.26 -2.21
C ILE A 172 -19.62 -5.88 -2.01
N ILE A 173 -19.78 -7.16 -2.34
CA ILE A 173 -21.05 -7.89 -2.14
C ILE A 173 -21.39 -8.00 -0.65
N ALA A 174 -20.41 -8.29 0.22
CA ALA A 174 -20.63 -8.33 1.67
C ALA A 174 -21.02 -6.96 2.25
N GLU A 175 -20.42 -5.87 1.73
CA GLU A 175 -20.74 -4.49 2.12
C GLU A 175 -22.14 -4.05 1.63
N GLU A 176 -22.54 -4.42 0.41
CA GLU A 176 -23.92 -4.23 -0.08
C GLU A 176 -24.95 -5.00 0.75
N MET A 177 -24.58 -6.18 1.29
CA MET A 177 -25.42 -6.96 2.18
C MET A 177 -25.44 -6.45 3.63
N GLY A 178 -24.66 -5.43 3.98
CA GLY A 178 -24.66 -4.82 5.31
C GLY A 178 -24.09 -5.67 6.43
N VAL A 179 -23.31 -6.73 6.11
CA VAL A 179 -22.72 -7.66 7.08
C VAL A 179 -21.21 -7.41 7.19
N GLY A 180 -20.68 -7.45 8.42
CA GLY A 180 -19.26 -7.25 8.67
C GLY A 180 -18.41 -8.30 7.95
N THR A 181 -17.33 -7.86 7.28
CA THR A 181 -16.44 -8.67 6.42
C THR A 181 -15.68 -9.81 7.13
N MET A 182 -15.95 -10.05 8.41
CA MET A 182 -15.32 -11.08 9.25
C MET A 182 -16.35 -12.07 9.85
N ASP A 183 -17.63 -12.00 9.45
CA ASP A 183 -18.64 -12.95 9.90
C ASP A 183 -18.44 -14.33 9.20
N PRO A 184 -18.17 -15.42 9.94
CA PRO A 184 -17.97 -16.74 9.36
C PRO A 184 -19.18 -17.27 8.58
N ALA A 185 -20.39 -16.74 8.83
CA ALA A 185 -21.60 -17.14 8.12
C ALA A 185 -21.59 -16.73 6.63
N VAL A 186 -20.91 -15.63 6.27
CA VAL A 186 -20.86 -15.13 4.88
C VAL A 186 -19.84 -15.89 4.04
N GLN A 187 -18.75 -16.37 4.65
CA GLN A 187 -17.76 -17.20 3.93
C GLN A 187 -18.39 -18.48 3.39
N VAL A 188 -19.28 -19.11 4.17
CA VAL A 188 -20.01 -20.33 3.78
C VAL A 188 -21.11 -20.03 2.75
N ALA A 189 -21.83 -18.91 2.89
CA ALA A 189 -22.89 -18.52 1.96
C ALA A 189 -22.38 -18.10 0.58
N VAL A 190 -21.18 -17.51 0.50
CA VAL A 190 -20.53 -17.09 -0.75
C VAL A 190 -19.83 -18.25 -1.46
N GLU A 191 -19.36 -19.27 -0.72
CA GLU A 191 -18.74 -20.47 -1.29
C GLU A 191 -19.77 -21.47 -1.85
N HIS A 192 -21.00 -21.46 -1.34
CA HIS A 192 -22.12 -22.31 -1.79
C HIS A 192 -23.40 -21.50 -2.01
N PRO A 193 -23.54 -20.78 -3.14
CA PRO A 193 -24.73 -20.01 -3.46
C PRO A 193 -26.01 -20.86 -3.56
N ASP A 194 -25.88 -22.17 -3.82
CA ASP A 194 -27.01 -23.09 -4.03
C ASP A 194 -27.78 -23.43 -2.74
N LYS A 195 -27.18 -23.25 -1.55
CA LYS A 195 -27.83 -23.61 -0.28
C LYS A 195 -28.80 -22.54 0.23
N VAL A 196 -28.64 -21.28 -0.18
CA VAL A 196 -29.51 -20.17 0.27
C VAL A 196 -30.84 -20.13 -0.50
N SER A 197 -30.90 -20.72 -1.70
CA SER A 197 -32.14 -20.78 -2.51
C SER A 197 -33.17 -21.77 -1.94
N ASN A 198 -32.72 -22.93 -1.44
CA ASN A 198 -33.60 -24.01 -0.97
C ASN A 198 -34.32 -23.71 0.36
N GLU A 199 -33.83 -22.76 1.16
CA GLU A 199 -34.46 -22.39 2.43
C GLU A 199 -35.59 -21.36 2.24
N LYS A 200 -35.61 -20.65 1.11
CA LYS A 200 -36.68 -19.68 0.77
C LYS A 200 -37.91 -20.32 0.12
N GLU A 201 -37.80 -21.53 -0.41
CA GLU A 201 -38.94 -22.25 -1.01
C GLU A 201 -39.66 -23.21 -0.05
N SER A 202 -39.12 -23.41 1.16
CA SER A 202 -39.71 -24.31 2.18
C SER A 202 -40.41 -23.58 3.34
N GLY A 203 -40.61 -22.27 3.23
CA GLY A 203 -41.34 -21.43 4.21
C GLY A 203 -42.76 -21.11 3.78
#